data_AF-A0A1G1KRH3-F1
#
_entry.id   AF-A0A1G1KRH3-F1
#
_cell.length_a   1.000
_cell.length_b   1.000
_cell.length_c   1.000
_cell.angle_alpha   90.00
_cell.angle_beta   90.00
_cell.angle_gamma   90.00
#
_symmetry.space_group_name_H-M   'P 1'
#
loop_
_entity.id
_entity.type
_entity.pdbx_description
1 polymer ?
#
loop_
_entity_poly.entity_id
_entity_poly.type
_entity_poly.pdbx_seq_one_letter_code
_entity_poly.pdbx_strand_id
1 'polypeptide(L)'
;MLNPKESISYGAPAGKLFRLKKALQYIQQVIYEHCARELDSLSFSRVLAISRADEMRGQIDPFCAAYPIFNDLIEYLKQIAESREAQICAQSRIEEIKTYFDLARISYR
;
A
#
# COMPACT_ATOMS: atom_id res chain seq x y z
N MET A 1 36.33 -18.10 -7.75
CA MET A 1 36.69 -16.79 -7.16
C MET A 1 35.41 -15.97 -7.07
N LEU A 2 34.85 -15.81 -5.87
CA LEU A 2 33.62 -15.06 -5.60
C LEU A 2 33.99 -13.63 -5.18
N ASN A 3 33.41 -12.64 -5.84
CA ASN A 3 33.58 -11.23 -5.53
C ASN A 3 32.98 -10.91 -4.14
N PRO A 4 33.75 -10.43 -3.17
CA PRO A 4 33.22 -9.95 -1.90
C PRO A 4 33.12 -8.43 -1.98
N LYS A 5 31.92 -7.91 -2.24
CA LYS A 5 31.42 -6.58 -1.81
C LYS A 5 30.06 -6.26 -2.45
N GLU A 6 29.14 -7.21 -2.45
CA GLU A 6 27.72 -6.85 -2.31
C GLU A 6 27.45 -6.76 -0.81
N SER A 7 27.86 -5.66 -0.20
CA SER A 7 27.32 -5.28 1.11
C SER A 7 25.84 -5.01 0.89
N ILE A 8 25.01 -5.98 1.24
CA ILE A 8 23.57 -5.80 1.34
C ILE A 8 23.36 -4.66 2.33
N SER A 9 23.09 -3.47 1.79
CA SER A 9 22.78 -2.29 2.56
C SER A 9 21.39 -2.49 3.17
N TYR A 10 21.32 -3.17 4.32
CA TYR A 10 20.14 -3.29 5.18
C TYR A 10 19.80 -1.96 5.89
N GLY A 11 19.96 -0.84 5.16
CA GLY A 11 19.52 0.49 5.56
C GLY A 11 18.51 0.98 4.53
N ALA A 12 17.23 0.75 4.78
CA ALA A 12 16.17 1.60 4.23
C ALA A 12 15.80 2.60 5.34
N PRO A 13 16.64 3.58 5.70
CA PRO A 13 16.63 4.11 7.04
C PRO A 13 15.60 5.25 7.08
N ALA A 14 14.43 4.99 7.67
CA ALA A 14 13.31 5.91 7.87
C ALA A 14 12.57 6.44 6.61
N GLY A 15 13.26 6.84 5.55
CA GLY A 15 12.64 7.51 4.39
C GLY A 15 11.65 6.63 3.60
N LYS A 16 11.97 5.35 3.40
CA LYS A 16 11.09 4.42 2.65
C LYS A 16 9.84 4.04 3.46
N LEU A 17 10.00 3.68 4.73
CA LEU A 17 8.86 3.39 5.64
C LEU A 17 7.96 4.61 5.83
N PHE A 18 8.52 5.81 5.92
CA PHE A 18 7.74 7.04 6.02
C PHE A 18 6.95 7.33 4.73
N ARG A 19 7.57 7.13 3.55
CA ARG A 19 6.89 7.24 2.25
C ARG A 19 5.75 6.24 2.12
N LEU A 20 5.99 4.98 2.52
CA LEU A 20 4.98 3.93 2.55
C LEU A 20 3.80 4.31 3.45
N LYS A 21 4.07 4.78 4.67
CA LYS A 21 3.04 5.23 5.60
C LYS A 21 2.20 6.37 5.01
N LYS A 22 2.84 7.37 4.41
CA LYS A 22 2.14 8.48 3.76
C LYS A 22 1.30 8.03 2.57
N ALA A 23 1.80 7.09 1.77
CA ALA A 23 1.06 6.55 0.64
C ALA A 23 -0.18 5.77 1.11
N LEU A 24 -0.06 4.93 2.14
CA LEU A 24 -1.21 4.23 2.73
C LEU A 24 -2.22 5.19 3.35
N GLN A 25 -1.78 6.26 4.02
CA GLN A 25 -2.66 7.32 4.54
C GLN A 25 -3.43 8.01 3.42
N TYR A 26 -2.75 8.33 2.31
CA TYR A 26 -3.40 8.93 1.14
C TYR A 26 -4.46 7.98 0.55
N ILE A 27 -4.14 6.71 0.34
CA ILE A 27 -5.11 5.73 -0.20
C ILE A 27 -6.31 5.59 0.74
N GLN A 28 -6.07 5.53 2.05
CA GLN A 28 -7.14 5.48 3.05
C GLN A 28 -8.05 6.70 2.99
N GLN A 29 -7.48 7.89 2.81
CA GLN A 29 -8.24 9.11 2.64
C GLN A 29 -9.11 9.06 1.37
N VAL A 30 -8.56 8.59 0.25
CA VAL A 30 -9.32 8.42 -0.99
C VAL A 30 -10.51 7.48 -0.80
N ILE A 31 -10.33 6.34 -0.11
CA ILE A 31 -11.44 5.42 0.20
C ILE A 31 -12.52 6.11 1.04
N TYR A 32 -12.13 6.89 2.06
CA TYR A 32 -13.06 7.63 2.91
C TYR A 32 -13.84 8.71 2.15
N GLU A 33 -13.18 9.47 1.28
CA GLU A 33 -13.81 10.50 0.46
C GLU A 33 -14.81 9.88 -0.55
N HIS A 34 -14.49 8.70 -1.09
CA HIS A 34 -15.44 7.90 -1.89
C HIS A 34 -16.68 7.47 -1.08
N CYS A 35 -16.53 7.16 0.20
CA CYS A 35 -17.68 6.91 1.09
C CYS A 35 -18.52 8.17 1.35
N ALA A 36 -17.92 9.36 1.31
CA ALA A 36 -18.54 10.64 1.69
C ALA A 36 -19.33 11.36 0.57
N ARG A 37 -19.29 10.86 -0.68
CA ARG A 37 -20.08 11.31 -1.86
C ARG A 37 -19.69 12.65 -2.52
N GLU A 38 -18.43 12.81 -2.98
CA GLU A 38 -18.04 13.91 -3.90
C GLU A 38 -17.55 13.39 -5.27
N LEU A 39 -18.46 12.93 -6.14
CA LEU A 39 -18.13 12.11 -7.33
C LEU A 39 -17.17 12.73 -8.37
N ASP A 40 -17.12 14.06 -8.53
CA ASP A 40 -16.39 14.68 -9.65
C ASP A 40 -14.87 14.84 -9.42
N SER A 41 -14.41 14.98 -8.17
CA SER A 41 -12.97 15.07 -7.82
C SER A 41 -12.31 13.69 -7.64
N LEU A 42 -13.12 12.64 -7.53
CA LEU A 42 -12.72 11.32 -7.04
C LEU A 42 -12.11 10.40 -8.11
N SER A 43 -12.32 10.67 -9.39
CA SER A 43 -11.78 9.85 -10.49
C SER A 43 -10.25 9.93 -10.58
N PHE A 44 -9.69 11.14 -10.50
CA PHE A 44 -8.25 11.38 -10.51
C PHE A 44 -7.58 10.84 -9.23
N SER A 45 -8.15 11.14 -8.06
CA SER A 45 -7.64 10.64 -6.77
C SER A 45 -7.64 9.12 -6.70
N ARG A 46 -8.65 8.45 -7.28
CA ARG A 46 -8.69 6.99 -7.40
C ARG A 46 -7.55 6.44 -8.27
N VAL A 47 -7.33 7.03 -9.44
CA VAL A 47 -6.23 6.61 -10.33
C VAL A 47 -4.88 6.78 -9.64
N LEU A 48 -4.68 7.89 -8.92
CA LEU A 48 -3.47 8.12 -8.16
C LEU A 48 -3.31 7.12 -7.01
N ALA A 49 -4.39 6.78 -6.29
CA ALA A 49 -4.37 5.76 -5.25
C ALA A 49 -3.96 4.38 -5.79
N ILE A 50 -4.49 3.98 -6.95
CA ILE A 50 -4.11 2.74 -7.65
C ILE A 50 -2.62 2.76 -8.00
N SER A 51 -2.14 3.85 -8.61
CA SER A 51 -0.72 4.00 -8.99
C SER A 51 0.19 3.92 -7.77
N ARG A 52 -0.19 4.51 -6.63
CA ARG A 52 0.57 4.41 -5.37
C ARG A 52 0.58 3.00 -4.81
N ALA A 53 -0.55 2.28 -4.85
CA ALA A 53 -0.61 0.89 -4.43
C ALA A 53 0.32 0.00 -5.26
N ASP A 54 0.32 0.20 -6.58
CA ASP A 54 1.19 -0.52 -7.53
C ASP A 54 2.68 -0.21 -7.32
N GLU A 55 3.02 1.06 -7.12
CA GLU A 55 4.39 1.50 -6.81
C GLU A 55 4.92 0.86 -5.52
N MET A 56 4.09 0.80 -4.46
CA MET A 56 4.46 0.16 -3.20
C MET A 56 4.64 -1.35 -3.36
N ARG A 57 3.76 -2.01 -4.13
CA ARG A 57 3.91 -3.43 -4.46
C ARG A 57 5.24 -3.70 -5.16
N GLY A 58 5.64 -2.84 -6.11
CA GLY A 58 6.92 -2.97 -6.81
C GLY A 58 8.16 -2.78 -5.92
N GLN A 59 8.00 -2.22 -4.71
CA GLN A 59 9.06 -2.03 -3.72
C GLN A 59 9.22 -3.21 -2.75
N ILE A 60 8.31 -4.19 -2.78
CA ILE A 60 8.35 -5.38 -1.94
C ILE A 60 8.55 -6.64 -2.78
N ASP A 61 9.11 -7.67 -2.15
CA ASP A 61 9.37 -8.95 -2.79
C ASP A 61 8.07 -9.75 -3.02
N PRO A 62 7.88 -10.43 -4.17
CA PRO A 62 6.74 -11.32 -4.43
C PRO A 62 6.49 -12.40 -3.36
N PHE A 63 7.52 -12.84 -2.64
CA PHE A 63 7.43 -13.80 -1.55
C PHE A 63 7.07 -13.15 -0.19
N CYS A 64 6.98 -11.81 -0.13
CA CYS A 64 6.50 -11.11 1.06
C CYS A 64 5.00 -11.37 1.26
N ALA A 65 4.60 -11.65 2.50
CA ALA A 65 3.19 -11.88 2.84
C ALA A 65 2.27 -10.69 2.50
N ALA A 66 2.80 -9.45 2.46
CA ALA A 66 2.05 -8.27 2.05
C ALA A 66 1.83 -8.17 0.53
N TYR A 67 2.64 -8.86 -0.30
CA TYR A 67 2.57 -8.78 -1.77
C TYR A 67 1.20 -9.13 -2.36
N PRO A 68 0.58 -10.28 -2.04
CA PRO A 68 -0.76 -10.59 -2.54
C PRO A 68 -1.81 -9.58 -2.05
N ILE A 69 -1.64 -9.04 -0.84
CA ILE A 69 -2.57 -8.07 -0.23
C ILE A 69 -2.59 -6.75 -1.02
N PHE A 70 -1.46 -6.35 -1.60
CA PHE A 70 -1.40 -5.21 -2.51
C PHE A 70 -2.13 -5.47 -3.85
N ASN A 71 -2.09 -6.70 -4.38
CA ASN A 71 -2.86 -7.02 -5.59
C ASN A 71 -4.36 -6.88 -5.34
N ASP A 72 -4.83 -7.44 -4.22
CA ASP A 72 -6.22 -7.34 -3.82
C ASP A 72 -6.62 -5.88 -3.60
N LEU A 73 -5.78 -5.10 -2.93
CA LEU A 73 -6.01 -3.66 -2.73
C LEU A 73 -6.18 -2.92 -4.06
N ILE A 74 -5.30 -3.16 -5.05
CA ILE A 74 -5.38 -2.55 -6.37
C ILE A 74 -6.70 -2.89 -7.07
N GLU A 75 -7.11 -4.16 -7.03
CA GLU A 75 -8.37 -4.60 -7.63
C GLU A 75 -9.58 -3.95 -6.97
N TYR A 76 -9.62 -3.88 -5.65
CA TYR A 76 -10.71 -3.21 -4.95
C TYR A 76 -10.73 -1.70 -5.22
N LEU A 77 -9.56 -1.03 -5.26
CA LEU A 77 -9.45 0.39 -5.61
C LEU A 77 -10.00 0.73 -7.00
N LYS A 78 -9.95 -0.19 -7.96
CA LYS A 78 -10.61 0.01 -9.27
C LYS A 78 -12.14 0.05 -9.13
N GLN A 79 -12.68 -0.73 -8.21
CA GLN A 79 -14.12 -0.98 -8.03
C GLN A 79 -14.78 -0.11 -6.95
N ILE A 80 -14.03 0.66 -6.15
CA ILE A 80 -14.61 1.42 -5.00
C ILE A 80 -15.71 2.43 -5.37
N ALA A 81 -15.72 2.93 -6.61
CA ALA A 81 -16.76 3.84 -7.07
C ALA A 81 -18.08 3.12 -7.40
N GLU A 82 -18.01 1.80 -7.58
CA GLU A 82 -19.11 0.95 -8.07
C GLU A 82 -19.65 0.03 -6.98
N SER A 83 -18.86 -0.22 -5.91
CA SER A 83 -19.22 -1.15 -4.86
C SER A 83 -18.79 -0.69 -3.46
N ARG A 84 -19.77 -0.62 -2.55
CA ARG A 84 -19.53 -0.42 -1.12
C ARG A 84 -18.75 -1.60 -0.50
N GLU A 85 -18.94 -2.79 -1.03
CA GLU A 85 -18.17 -3.97 -0.61
C GLU A 85 -16.70 -3.80 -0.97
N ALA A 86 -16.40 -3.32 -2.19
CA ALA A 86 -15.02 -3.01 -2.59
C ALA A 86 -14.37 -1.95 -1.68
N GLN A 87 -15.13 -0.96 -1.22
CA GLN A 87 -14.62 0.02 -0.25
C GLN A 87 -14.23 -0.63 1.08
N ILE A 88 -15.10 -1.48 1.64
CA ILE A 88 -14.86 -2.20 2.90
C ILE A 88 -13.64 -3.12 2.75
N CYS A 89 -13.57 -3.87 1.64
CA CYS A 89 -12.46 -4.76 1.36
C CYS A 89 -11.14 -4.01 1.19
N ALA A 90 -11.12 -2.90 0.44
CA ALA A 90 -9.93 -2.05 0.31
C ALA A 90 -9.45 -1.53 1.67
N GLN A 91 -10.38 -1.13 2.54
CA GLN A 91 -10.06 -0.67 3.88
C GLN A 91 -9.44 -1.79 4.73
N SER A 92 -9.98 -3.02 4.67
CA SER A 92 -9.41 -4.19 5.33
C SER A 92 -7.97 -4.44 4.89
N ARG A 93 -7.71 -4.43 3.57
CA ARG A 93 -6.37 -4.67 3.01
C ARG A 93 -5.35 -3.63 3.47
N ILE A 94 -5.75 -2.37 3.60
CA ILE A 94 -4.87 -1.32 4.15
C ILE A 94 -4.45 -1.65 5.59
N GLU A 95 -5.39 -2.06 6.44
CA GLU A 95 -5.08 -2.37 7.85
C GLU A 95 -4.21 -3.62 7.98
N GLU A 96 -4.44 -4.63 7.15
CA GLU A 96 -3.56 -5.80 7.07
C GLU A 96 -2.14 -5.41 6.66
N ILE A 97 -1.99 -4.61 5.60
CA ILE A 97 -0.68 -4.11 5.15
C ILE A 97 0.02 -3.36 6.30
N LYS A 98 -0.66 -2.41 6.95
CA LYS A 98 -0.10 -1.67 8.10
C LYS A 98 0.38 -2.62 9.20
N THR A 99 -0.42 -3.64 9.52
CA THR A 99 -0.11 -4.64 10.55
C THR A 99 1.18 -5.40 10.22
N TYR A 100 1.37 -5.84 8.97
CA TYR A 100 2.61 -6.49 8.53
C TYR A 100 3.83 -5.59 8.74
N PHE A 101 3.74 -4.32 8.37
CA PHE A 101 4.86 -3.39 8.51
C PHE A 101 5.13 -3.00 9.96
N ASP A 102 4.11 -2.92 10.81
CA ASP A 102 4.27 -2.66 12.24
C ASP A 102 4.90 -3.86 12.96
N LEU A 103 4.51 -5.09 12.63
CA LEU A 103 5.13 -6.31 13.16
C LEU A 103 6.60 -6.43 12.73
N ALA A 104 6.89 -6.17 11.46
CA ALA A 104 8.27 -6.13 10.96
C ALA A 104 9.12 -5.07 11.69
N ARG A 105 8.52 -3.99 12.20
CA ARG A 105 9.24 -2.98 12.99
C ARG A 105 9.60 -3.47 14.40
N ILE A 106 8.81 -4.37 14.99
CA ILE A 106 9.04 -4.91 16.34
C ILE A 106 10.15 -5.96 16.32
N SER A 107 10.21 -6.81 15.28
CA SER A 107 11.19 -7.91 15.17
C SER A 107 12.64 -7.47 14.88
N TYR A 108 12.86 -6.21 14.50
CA TYR A 108 14.18 -5.65 14.20
C TYR A 108 14.69 -4.66 15.28
N ARG A 109 14.07 -4.67 16.46
CA ARG A 109 14.61 -4.03 17.68
C ARG A 109 15.27 -5.06 18.57
#